data_AF-A0AA47MKP5-F1
#
_entry.id   AF-A0AA47MKP5-F1
#
_cell.length_a   1.000
_cell.length_b   1.000
_cell.length_c   1.000
_cell.angle_alpha   90.00
_cell.angle_beta   90.00
_cell.angle_gamma   90.00
#
_symmetry.space_group_name_H-M   'P 1'
#
loop_
_entity.id
_entity.type
_entity.pdbx_description
1 polymer ?
#
loop_
_entity_poly.entity_id
_entity_poly.type
_entity_poly.pdbx_seq_one_letter_code
_entity_poly.pdbx_strand_id
1 'polypeptide(L)'
;MPYGSISFISKMWGGRISDKEISGKSDFYSNINPGNQAMADRGFLIGDDLARLGEKAATWLDVGRARQLLALSIHVERAIERIKIFRILKNMLPLTLVHLSSDILTVCCALSNLRPKLIK
;
A
#
# COMPACT_ATOMS: atom_id res chain seq x y z
N MET A 1 -8.37 14.19 -7.66
CA MET A 1 -7.12 13.49 -7.29
C MET A 1 -7.39 12.69 -6.04
N PRO A 2 -6.91 11.44 -5.90
CA PRO A 2 -7.21 10.62 -4.73
C PRO A 2 -6.76 11.33 -3.45
N TYR A 3 -7.57 11.22 -2.39
CA TYR A 3 -7.36 11.95 -1.13
C TYR A 3 -6.09 11.55 -0.35
N GLY A 4 -5.28 10.62 -0.87
CA GLY A 4 -4.02 10.18 -0.27
C GLY A 4 -4.19 9.41 1.05
N SER A 5 -5.41 8.95 1.35
CA SER A 5 -5.73 8.19 2.55
C SER A 5 -5.40 6.72 2.37
N ILE A 6 -4.93 6.10 3.46
CA ILE A 6 -4.71 4.66 3.54
C ILE A 6 -6.07 3.99 3.73
N SER A 7 -6.51 3.20 2.75
CA SER A 7 -7.83 2.55 2.77
C SER A 7 -7.78 1.04 3.05
N PHE A 8 -6.61 0.43 2.89
CA PHE A 8 -6.39 -1.00 3.12
C PHE A 8 -5.04 -1.21 3.78
N ILE A 9 -4.99 -2.15 4.72
CA ILE A 9 -3.79 -2.53 5.47
C ILE A 9 -3.86 -4.06 5.62
N SER A 10 -2.86 -4.76 5.10
CA SER A 10 -2.75 -6.21 5.31
C SER A 10 -2.20 -6.51 6.71
N LYS A 11 -2.26 -7.80 7.12
CA LYS A 11 -1.55 -8.25 8.32
C LYS A 11 -0.05 -7.97 8.19
N MET A 12 0.63 -7.79 9.33
CA MET A 12 2.08 -7.65 9.35
C MET A 12 2.73 -8.98 8.95
N TRP A 13 3.72 -8.93 8.06
CA TRP A 13 4.50 -10.08 7.64
C TRP A 13 5.99 -9.90 7.96
N GLY A 14 6.69 -11.02 8.19
CA GLY A 14 8.15 -11.01 8.33
C GLY A 14 8.87 -10.85 6.98
N GLY A 15 10.13 -10.42 6.99
CA GLY A 15 10.86 -10.03 5.77
C GLY A 15 11.25 -11.16 4.78
N ARG A 16 10.69 -12.37 4.91
CA ARG A 16 10.95 -13.50 4.00
C ARG A 16 9.83 -13.79 3.00
N ILE A 17 8.71 -13.09 3.09
CA ILE A 17 7.59 -13.25 2.17
C ILE A 17 7.70 -12.23 1.02
N SER A 18 7.36 -12.64 -0.20
CA SER A 18 7.34 -11.74 -1.35
C SER A 18 6.09 -10.85 -1.36
N ASP A 19 6.16 -9.68 -2.00
CA ASP A 19 5.02 -8.77 -2.07
C ASP A 19 3.81 -9.38 -2.81
N LYS A 20 4.09 -10.25 -3.81
CA LYS A 20 3.07 -11.04 -4.50
C LYS A 20 2.34 -11.99 -3.55
N GLU A 21 3.09 -12.71 -2.71
CA GLU A 21 2.49 -13.59 -1.71
C GLU A 21 1.74 -12.83 -0.63
N ILE A 22 2.24 -11.68 -0.17
CA ILE A 22 1.50 -10.80 0.75
C ILE A 22 0.16 -10.43 0.12
N SER A 23 0.18 -9.96 -1.13
CA SER A 23 -1.03 -9.52 -1.84
C SER A 23 -2.03 -10.65 -1.97
N GLY A 24 -1.59 -11.85 -2.39
CA GLY A 24 -2.45 -13.02 -2.55
C GLY A 24 -2.94 -13.66 -1.25
N LYS A 25 -2.17 -13.60 -0.17
CA LYS A 25 -2.58 -14.08 1.17
C LYS A 25 -3.35 -13.02 1.97
N SER A 26 -3.47 -11.81 1.43
CA SER A 26 -4.26 -10.73 2.02
C SER A 26 -5.59 -10.59 1.30
N ASP A 27 -6.51 -9.88 1.94
CA ASP A 27 -7.80 -9.54 1.35
C ASP A 27 -7.69 -8.36 0.34
N PHE A 28 -6.49 -8.08 -0.18
CA PHE A 28 -6.26 -6.95 -1.08
C PHE A 28 -7.12 -7.08 -2.35
N TYR A 29 -7.08 -8.23 -3.01
CA TYR A 29 -7.80 -8.45 -4.27
C TYR A 29 -9.33 -8.39 -4.12
N SER A 30 -9.86 -8.84 -2.98
CA SER A 30 -11.31 -8.74 -2.69
C SER A 30 -11.79 -7.32 -2.45
N ASN A 31 -10.88 -6.38 -2.16
CA ASN A 31 -11.20 -4.96 -1.97
C ASN A 31 -11.12 -4.14 -3.28
N ILE A 32 -10.76 -4.77 -4.40
CA ILE A 32 -10.69 -4.11 -5.71
C ILE A 32 -12.06 -4.22 -6.39
N ASN A 33 -12.66 -3.06 -6.68
CA ASN A 33 -13.93 -3.02 -7.38
C ASN A 33 -13.72 -3.06 -8.91
N PRO A 34 -14.67 -3.63 -9.67
CA PRO A 34 -14.60 -3.63 -11.13
C PRO A 34 -14.39 -2.24 -11.73
N GLY A 35 -13.46 -2.11 -12.67
CA GLY A 35 -13.12 -0.85 -13.35
C GLY A 35 -12.16 0.06 -12.58
N ASN A 36 -11.53 -0.44 -11.52
CA ASN A 36 -10.47 0.26 -10.80
C ASN A 36 -9.14 0.16 -11.57
N GLN A 37 -8.19 1.01 -11.21
CA GLN A 37 -6.83 0.93 -11.75
C GLN A 37 -5.88 0.76 -10.59
N ALA A 38 -5.06 -0.29 -10.65
CA ALA A 38 -4.01 -0.54 -9.68
C ALA A 38 -2.66 -0.12 -10.26
N MET A 39 -1.88 0.60 -9.44
CA MET A 39 -0.50 0.97 -9.70
C MET A 39 0.38 0.23 -8.71
N ALA A 40 1.50 -0.32 -9.19
CA ALA A 40 2.44 -1.05 -8.35
C ALA A 40 3.89 -0.69 -8.72
N ASP A 41 4.79 -0.87 -7.77
CA ASP A 41 6.22 -0.64 -7.96
C ASP A 41 6.79 -1.55 -9.04
N ARG A 42 7.86 -1.08 -9.68
CA ARG A 42 8.55 -1.87 -10.70
C ARG A 42 9.09 -3.16 -10.08
N GLY A 43 8.70 -4.31 -10.64
CA GLY A 43 9.07 -5.63 -10.13
C GLY A 43 7.98 -6.30 -9.28
N PHE A 44 6.88 -5.60 -8.98
CA PHE A 44 5.73 -6.18 -8.29
C PHE A 44 4.90 -7.03 -9.27
N LEU A 45 4.99 -8.36 -9.16
CA LEU A 45 4.40 -9.31 -10.11
C LEU A 45 2.92 -9.64 -9.86
N ILE A 46 2.06 -8.62 -9.77
CA ILE A 46 0.60 -8.77 -9.58
C ILE A 46 -0.24 -8.55 -10.83
N GLY A 47 0.40 -8.25 -11.97
CA GLY A 47 -0.31 -8.02 -13.23
C GLY A 47 -1.20 -9.20 -13.62
N ASP A 48 -0.69 -10.43 -13.49
CA ASP A 48 -1.44 -11.65 -13.80
C ASP A 48 -2.63 -11.86 -12.86
N ASP A 49 -2.46 -11.53 -11.58
CA ASP A 49 -3.50 -11.70 -10.55
C ASP A 49 -4.63 -10.67 -10.78
N LEU A 50 -4.28 -9.43 -11.13
CA LEU A 50 -5.24 -8.37 -11.47
C LEU A 50 -5.96 -8.66 -12.80
N ALA A 51 -5.25 -9.18 -13.80
CA ALA A 51 -5.85 -9.54 -15.09
C ALA A 51 -6.93 -10.63 -14.93
N ARG A 52 -6.75 -11.58 -14.00
CA ARG A 52 -7.76 -12.61 -13.67
C ARG A 52 -9.03 -12.02 -13.05
N LEU A 53 -8.94 -10.86 -12.42
CA LEU A 53 -10.08 -10.14 -11.84
C LEU A 53 -10.80 -9.26 -12.88
N GLY A 54 -10.35 -9.27 -14.14
CA GLY A 54 -10.87 -8.38 -15.19
C GLY A 54 -10.31 -6.95 -15.10
N GLU A 55 -9.34 -6.72 -14.23
CA GLU A 55 -8.80 -5.40 -13.93
C GLU A 55 -7.52 -5.13 -14.72
N LYS A 56 -7.37 -3.90 -15.20
CA LYS A 56 -6.14 -3.46 -15.87
C LYS A 56 -5.14 -3.00 -14.82
N ALA A 57 -4.11 -3.81 -14.58
CA ALA A 57 -2.89 -3.31 -13.96
C ALA A 57 -2.33 -2.20 -14.85
N ALA A 58 -2.27 -0.97 -14.34
CA ALA A 58 -1.69 0.14 -15.09
C ALA A 58 -0.16 0.00 -15.05
N THR A 59 0.37 -0.85 -15.92
CA THR A 59 1.81 -0.90 -16.18
C THR A 59 2.24 0.45 -16.73
N TRP A 60 3.36 0.96 -16.21
CA TRP A 60 4.00 2.26 -16.42
C TRP A 60 4.23 2.77 -17.86
N LEU A 61 3.63 2.18 -18.88
CA LEU A 61 4.02 2.33 -20.29
C LEU A 61 3.15 3.26 -21.14
N ASP A 62 2.29 4.09 -20.54
CA ASP A 62 1.50 5.06 -21.30
C ASP A 62 2.03 6.48 -21.07
N VAL A 63 2.81 7.00 -22.03
CA VAL A 63 3.57 8.27 -21.94
C VAL A 63 2.66 9.48 -21.65
N GLY A 64 1.41 9.46 -22.10
CA GLY A 64 0.41 10.49 -21.79
C GLY A 64 -0.07 10.49 -20.33
N ARG A 65 0.05 9.36 -19.61
CA ARG A 65 -0.33 9.21 -18.20
C ARG A 65 0.86 9.30 -17.25
N ALA A 66 2.08 9.39 -17.76
CA ALA A 66 3.30 9.46 -16.94
C ALA A 66 3.23 10.55 -15.87
N ARG A 67 2.70 11.74 -16.19
CA ARG A 67 2.53 12.83 -15.20
C ARG A 67 1.57 12.48 -14.08
N GLN A 68 0.48 11.78 -14.38
CA GLN A 68 -0.49 11.33 -13.38
C GLN A 68 0.08 10.21 -12.52
N LEU A 69 0.79 9.25 -13.13
CA LEU A 69 1.47 8.17 -12.42
C LEU A 69 2.57 8.70 -11.49
N LEU A 70 3.39 9.65 -11.95
CA LEU A 70 4.39 10.32 -11.12
C LEU A 70 3.74 11.06 -9.94
N ALA A 71 2.64 11.79 -10.19
CA ALA A 71 1.91 12.45 -9.13
C ALA A 71 1.38 11.43 -8.09
N LEU A 72 0.80 10.31 -8.54
CA LEU A 72 0.33 9.25 -7.64
C LEU A 72 1.47 8.62 -6.83
N SER A 73 2.63 8.38 -7.45
CA SER A 73 3.82 7.84 -6.78
C SER A 73 4.27 8.73 -5.62
N ILE A 74 4.29 10.05 -5.83
CA ILE A 74 4.62 11.02 -4.79
C ILE A 74 3.62 10.95 -3.62
N HIS A 75 2.33 10.70 -3.88
CA HIS A 75 1.34 10.56 -2.81
C HIS A 75 1.55 9.29 -2.00
N VAL A 76 1.87 8.18 -2.67
CA VAL A 76 2.18 6.90 -2.02
C VAL A 76 3.42 7.06 -1.14
N GLU A 77 4.51 7.62 -1.67
CA GLU A 77 5.74 7.86 -0.91
C GLU A 77 5.48 8.73 0.33
N ARG A 78 4.75 9.83 0.18
CA ARG A 78 4.39 10.71 1.32
C ARG A 78 3.52 9.99 2.36
N ALA A 79 2.60 9.13 1.94
CA ALA A 79 1.80 8.33 2.86
C ALA A 79 2.68 7.33 3.64
N ILE A 80 3.63 6.68 2.96
CA ILE A 80 4.62 5.79 3.60
C ILE A 80 5.51 6.56 4.56
N GLU A 81 5.99 7.75 4.19
CA GLU A 81 6.78 8.63 5.07
C GLU A 81 6.02 8.99 6.34
N ARG A 82 4.70 9.26 6.26
CA ARG A 82 3.85 9.50 7.43
C ARG A 82 3.79 8.31 8.37
N ILE A 83 3.79 7.08 7.85
CA ILE A 83 3.82 5.87 8.69
C ILE A 83 5.22 5.69 9.30
N LYS A 84 6.29 5.98 8.56
CA LYS A 84 7.68 5.81 9.02
C LYS A 84 8.09 6.72 10.20
N ILE A 85 7.30 7.74 10.53
CA ILE A 85 7.55 8.59 11.70
C ILE A 85 7.37 7.83 13.03
N PHE A 86 6.57 6.76 13.05
CA PHE A 86 6.29 6.01 14.26
C PHE A 86 7.51 5.17 14.62
N ARG A 87 8.23 5.56 15.69
CA ARG A 87 9.45 4.88 16.14
C ARG A 87 9.25 3.40 16.43
N ILE A 88 8.03 2.98 16.80
CA ILE A 88 7.66 1.59 17.03
C ILE A 88 7.76 0.73 15.77
N LEU A 89 7.57 1.31 14.59
CA LEU A 89 7.72 0.64 13.29
C LEU A 89 9.14 0.78 12.72
N LYS A 90 9.93 1.75 13.21
CA LYS A 90 11.31 1.98 12.77
C LYS A 90 12.33 1.09 13.50
N ASN A 91 12.05 0.75 14.75
CA ASN A 91 12.91 -0.08 15.58
C ASN A 91 12.51 -1.56 15.48
N MET A 92 13.40 -2.46 15.89
CA MET A 92 13.01 -3.86 16.08
C MET A 92 11.89 -3.94 17.12
N LEU A 93 10.79 -4.59 16.72
CA LEU A 93 9.70 -4.92 17.63
C LEU A 93 10.18 -6.02 18.62
N PRO A 94 10.04 -5.81 19.93
CA PRO A 94 10.27 -6.85 20.93
C PRO A 94 9.42 -8.09 20.65
N LEU A 95 9.96 -9.29 20.90
CA LEU A 95 9.24 -10.56 20.70
C LEU A 95 7.89 -10.60 21.44
N THR A 96 7.83 -9.97 22.60
CA THR A 96 6.61 -9.83 23.40
C THR A 96 5.51 -9.04 22.70
N LEU A 97 5.83 -8.16 21.73
CA LEU A 97 4.86 -7.33 21.01
C LEU A 97 4.56 -7.83 19.59
N VAL A 98 5.25 -8.87 19.11
CA VAL A 98 5.06 -9.40 17.75
C VAL A 98 3.62 -9.85 17.49
N HIS A 99 2.95 -10.39 18.51
CA HIS A 99 1.54 -10.80 18.38
C HIS A 99 0.58 -9.61 18.15
N LEU A 100 0.96 -8.39 18.55
CA LEU A 100 0.21 -7.15 18.33
C LEU A 100 0.68 -6.37 17.09
N SER A 101 1.63 -6.92 16.33
CA SER A 101 2.27 -6.23 15.21
C SER A 101 1.27 -5.67 14.19
N SER A 102 0.27 -6.48 13.81
CA SER A 102 -0.76 -6.06 12.86
C SER A 102 -1.63 -4.93 13.42
N ASP A 103 -1.99 -4.99 14.70
CA ASP A 103 -2.80 -3.96 15.35
C ASP A 103 -2.03 -2.65 15.49
N ILE A 104 -0.75 -2.72 15.87
CA ILE A 104 0.16 -1.58 15.93
C ILE A 104 0.23 -0.89 14.56
N LEU A 105 0.40 -1.67 13.48
CA LEU A 105 0.43 -1.14 12.12
C LEU A 105 -0.89 -0.45 11.76
N THR A 106 -2.03 -1.08 12.04
CA THR A 106 -3.36 -0.52 11.79
C THR A 106 -3.56 0.80 12.52
N VAL A 107 -3.19 0.88 13.80
CA VAL A 107 -3.29 2.12 14.59
C VAL A 107 -2.39 3.21 14.02
N CYS A 108 -1.14 2.90 13.66
CA CYS A 108 -0.22 3.87 13.04
C CYS A 108 -0.76 4.42 11.71
N CYS A 109 -1.35 3.58 10.87
CA CYS A 109 -1.98 4.00 9.62
C CYS A 109 -3.23 4.85 9.88
N ALA A 110 -4.09 4.46 10.83
CA ALA A 110 -5.28 5.23 11.21
C ALA A 110 -4.89 6.63 11.73
N LEU A 111 -3.89 6.72 12.59
CA LEU A 111 -3.33 7.99 13.07
C LEU A 111 -2.72 8.81 11.93
N SER A 112 -2.14 8.17 10.90
CA SER A 112 -1.62 8.86 9.72
C SER A 112 -2.73 9.50 8.87
N ASN A 113 -3.89 8.86 8.79
CA ASN A 113 -5.07 9.36 8.10
C ASN A 113 -5.73 10.56 8.83
N LEU A 114 -5.64 10.61 10.16
CA LEU A 114 -6.19 11.71 10.97
C LEU A 114 -5.38 13.01 10.89
N ARG A 115 -4.17 12.97 10.34
CA ARG A 115 -3.36 14.16 10.12
C ARG A 115 -3.98 15.01 9.01
N PRO A 116 -3.86 16.35 9.07
CA PRO A 116 -4.35 17.24 8.03
C PRO A 116 -3.90 16.80 6.63
N LYS A 117 -4.75 17.06 5.63
CA LYS A 117 -4.64 16.51 4.27
C LYS A 117 -3.20 16.59 3.74
N LEU A 118 -2.78 15.56 3.02
CA LEU A 118 -1.48 15.50 2.34
C LEU A 118 -1.30 16.60 1.27
N ILE A 119 -2.36 17.35 0.95
CA ILE A 119 -2.37 18.43 -0.03
C ILE A 119 -3.36 19.53 0.41
N LYS A 120 -3.02 20.78 0.09
CA LYS A 120 -3.91 21.95 0.12
C LYS A 120 -4.66 22.06 -1.20
#